data_AF-A0A0L0C5P4-F1
#
_entry.id   AF-A0A0L0C5P4-F1
#
_cell.length_a   1.000
_cell.length_b   1.000
_cell.length_c   1.000
_cell.angle_alpha   90.00
_cell.angle_beta   90.00
_cell.angle_gamma   90.00
#
_symmetry.space_group_name_H-M   'P 1'
#
loop_
_entity.id
_entity.type
_entity.pdbx_description
1 polymer ?
#
loop_
_entity_poly.entity_id
_entity_poly.type
_entity_poly.pdbx_seq_one_letter_code
_entity_poly.pdbx_strand_id
1 'polypeptide(L)' 'MKFEELKVEKLKRELSKLELQTAGNKAELQKRLINEFKRRDIDIGTYEFAEFKTEIQVMSEVINNIVDSVNKKAAE' A
#
# COMPACT_ATOMS: atom_id res chain seq x y z
N MET A 1 3.18 -3.65 7.62
CA MET A 1 2.19 -4.53 6.94
C MET A 1 2.92 -5.78 6.44
N LYS A 2 2.43 -7.00 6.72
CA LYS A 2 3.09 -8.22 6.23
C LYS A 2 2.75 -8.52 4.77
N PHE A 3 3.62 -9.25 4.08
CA PHE A 3 3.45 -9.61 2.67
C PHE A 3 2.14 -10.35 2.36
N GLU A 4 1.72 -11.26 3.24
CA GLU A 4 0.51 -12.08 3.05
C GLU A 4 -0.79 -11.23 3.09
N GLU A 5 -0.75 -10.14 3.84
CA GLU A 5 -1.86 -9.21 4.04
C GLU A 5 -2.01 -8.20 2.90
N LEU A 6 -1.08 -8.17 1.95
CA LEU A 6 -1.13 -7.23 0.84
C LEU A 6 -2.38 -7.46 -0.03
N LYS A 7 -3.08 -6.36 -0.33
CA LYS A 7 -4.18 -6.35 -1.29
C LYS A 7 -3.65 -6.39 -2.73
N VAL A 8 -4.50 -6.84 -3.65
CA VAL A 8 -4.20 -6.95 -5.09
C VAL A 8 -3.66 -5.64 -5.67
N GLU A 9 -4.27 -4.50 -5.32
CA GLU A 9 -3.82 -3.17 -5.80
C GLU A 9 -2.36 -2.89 -5.41
N LYS A 10 -1.99 -3.21 -4.16
CA LYS A 10 -0.65 -2.98 -3.66
C LYS A 10 0.36 -3.96 -4.27
N LEU A 11 -0.02 -5.23 -4.45
CA LEU A 11 0.79 -6.21 -5.18
C LEU A 11 1.06 -5.76 -6.62
N LYS A 12 0.04 -5.29 -7.33
CA LYS A 12 0.20 -4.76 -8.70
C LYS A 12 1.13 -3.55 -8.72
N ARG A 13 1.04 -2.66 -7.73
CA ARG A 13 1.91 -1.50 -7.64
C ARG A 13 3.38 -1.87 -7.40
N GLU A 14 3.65 -2.78 -6.46
CA GLU A 14 5.02 -3.25 -6.22
C GLU A 14 5.58 -3.98 -7.45
N LEU A 15 4.78 -4.81 -8.12
CA LEU A 15 5.16 -5.42 -9.40
C LEU A 15 5.44 -4.36 -10.47
N SER A 16 4.63 -3.30 -10.55
CA SER A 16 4.83 -2.20 -11.50
C SER A 16 6.12 -1.42 -11.23
N LYS A 17 6.54 -1.24 -9.97
CA LYS A 17 7.84 -0.62 -9.62
C LYS A 17 9.02 -1.47 -10.09
N LEU A 18 8.82 -2.78 -10.15
CA LEU A 18 9.81 -3.75 -10.63
C LEU A 18 9.67 -4.00 -12.14
N GLU A 19 8.81 -3.25 -12.83
CA GLU A 19 8.50 -3.39 -14.26
C GLU A 19 8.01 -4.80 -14.65
N LEU A 20 7.30 -5.46 -13.73
CA LEU A 20 6.74 -6.79 -13.91
C LEU A 20 5.26 -6.77 -14.29
N GLN A 21 4.83 -7.85 -14.95
CA GLN A 21 3.44 -8.03 -15.36
C GLN A 21 2.49 -8.08 -14.15
N THR A 22 1.48 -7.19 -14.17
CA THR A 22 0.48 -6.99 -13.10
C THR A 22 -0.87 -7.67 -13.39
N ALA A 23 -0.99 -8.38 -14.50
CA ALA A 23 -2.16 -9.19 -14.83
C ALA A 23 -2.15 -10.51 -14.03
N GLY A 24 -3.33 -10.97 -13.62
CA GLY A 24 -3.50 -12.21 -12.87
C GLY A 24 -4.28 -12.05 -11.56
N ASN A 25 -4.49 -13.17 -10.87
CA ASN A 25 -5.14 -13.21 -9.55
C ASN A 25 -4.14 -12.91 -8.42
N LYS A 26 -4.64 -12.70 -7.19
CA LYS A 26 -3.79 -12.34 -6.03
C LYS A 26 -2.62 -13.31 -5.83
N ALA A 27 -2.87 -14.61 -5.90
CA ALA A 27 -1.86 -15.64 -5.66
C ALA A 27 -0.75 -15.60 -6.72
N GLU A 28 -1.11 -15.38 -7.99
CA GLU A 28 -0.15 -15.24 -9.09
C GLU A 28 0.73 -14.01 -8.92
N LEU A 29 0.13 -12.87 -8.54
CA LEU A 29 0.87 -11.64 -8.25
C LEU A 29 1.83 -11.82 -7.06
N GLN A 30 1.39 -12.49 -5.99
CA GLN A 30 2.25 -12.82 -4.85
C GLN A 30 3.41 -13.73 -5.25
N LYS A 31 3.15 -14.79 -6.03
CA LYS A 31 4.19 -15.70 -6.51
C LYS A 31 5.24 -14.97 -7.36
N ARG A 32 4.82 -14.06 -8.24
CA ARG A 32 5.75 -13.24 -9.04
C ARG A 32 6.63 -12.36 -8.17
N LEU A 33 6.03 -11.67 -7.19
CA LEU A 33 6.78 -10.85 -6.23
C LEU A 33 7.82 -11.68 -5.46
N ILE A 34 7.43 -12.84 -4.91
CA ILE A 34 8.36 -13.73 -4.20
C ILE A 34 9.50 -14.18 -5.12
N ASN A 35 9.19 -14.58 -6.35
CA ASN A 35 10.21 -15.05 -7.29
C ASN A 35 11.22 -13.95 -7.65
N GLU A 36 10.75 -12.72 -7.88
CA GLU A 36 11.64 -11.60 -8.19
C GLU A 36 12.50 -11.21 -6.98
N PHE A 37 11.92 -11.21 -5.79
CA PHE A 37 12.64 -10.95 -4.55
C PHE A 37 13.74 -11.99 -4.32
N LYS A 38 13.43 -13.28 -4.50
CA LYS A 38 14.43 -14.36 -4.49
C LYS A 38 15.52 -14.17 -5.54
N ARG A 39 15.15 -13.76 -6.77
CA ARG A 39 16.11 -13.49 -7.85
C ARG A 39 17.06 -12.34 -7.50
N ARG A 40 16.59 -11.33 -6.78
CA ARG A 40 17.37 -10.17 -6.34
C ARG A 40 18.05 -10.37 -4.97
N ASP A 41 17.90 -11.56 -4.38
CA ASP A 41 18.39 -11.87 -3.03
C ASP A 41 17.84 -10.91 -1.95
N ILE A 42 16.59 -10.46 -2.12
CA ILE A 42 15.90 -9.58 -1.18
C ILE A 42 14.99 -10.44 -0.30
N ASP A 43 15.18 -10.35 1.02
CA ASP A 43 14.29 -11.00 1.97
C ASP A 43 12.95 -10.24 2.05
N ILE A 44 11.89 -10.89 1.60
CA ILE A 44 10.53 -10.31 1.56
C ILE A 44 9.92 -10.10 2.95
N GLY A 45 10.43 -10.80 3.98
CA GLY A 45 10.00 -10.64 5.37
C GLY A 45 10.54 -9.36 6.00
N THR A 46 11.71 -8.90 5.56
CA THR A 46 12.33 -7.64 5.99
C THR A 46 11.96 -6.44 5.11
N TYR A 47 11.39 -6.67 3.93
CA TYR A 47 11.03 -5.59 3.01
C TYR A 47 9.82 -4.78 3.50
N GLU A 48 10.01 -3.47 3.63
CA GLU A 48 8.97 -2.55 4.05
C GLU A 48 8.04 -2.16 2.90
N PHE A 49 6.85 -2.76 2.89
CA PHE A 49 5.79 -2.39 1.96
C PHE A 49 5.13 -1.06 2.37
N ALA A 50 5.65 0.06 1.83
CA ALA A 50 5.15 1.41 2.08
C ALA A 50 3.62 1.51 2.03
N GLU A 51 2.99 2.02 3.09
CA GLU A 51 1.55 2.26 3.10
C GLU A 51 1.15 3.21 1.97
N PHE A 52 0.17 2.77 1.18
CA PHE A 52 -0.40 3.61 0.16
C PHE A 52 -1.63 4.26 0.75
N LYS A 53 -1.54 5.56 1.03
CA LYS A 53 -2.74 6.37 1.23
C LYS A 53 -3.29 6.72 -0.15
N THR A 54 -4.53 6.33 -0.41
CA THR A 54 -5.25 6.82 -1.59
C THR A 54 -5.49 8.33 -1.45
N GLU A 55 -5.71 9.02 -2.57
CA GLU A 55 -6.10 10.44 -2.54
C GLU A 55 -7.35 10.65 -1.66
N ILE A 56 -8.27 9.69 -1.64
CA ILE A 56 -9.45 9.68 -0.76
C ILE A 56 -9.02 9.65 0.72
N GLN A 57 -8.10 8.77 1.11
CA GLN A 57 -7.63 8.71 2.50
C GLN A 57 -6.92 10.00 2.91
N VAL A 58 -6.09 10.58 2.03
CA VAL A 58 -5.44 11.86 2.29
C VAL A 58 -6.49 12.97 2.46
N MET A 59 -7.50 13.00 1.59
CA MET A 59 -8.57 14.00 1.64
C MET A 59 -9.44 13.86 2.90
N SER A 60 -9.77 12.64 3.33
CA SER A 60 -10.48 12.40 4.59
C SER A 60 -9.70 12.90 5.80
N GLU A 61 -8.39 12.72 5.83
CA GLU A 61 -7.54 13.19 6.93
C GLU A 61 -7.55 14.74 7.03
N VAL A 62 -7.50 15.43 5.88
CA VAL A 62 -7.62 16.89 5.81
C VAL A 62 -8.98 17.36 6.31
N ILE A 63 -10.06 16.72 5.86
CA ILE A 63 -11.43 17.07 6.28
C ILE A 63 -11.60 16.88 7.78
N ASN A 64 -11.13 15.77 8.34
CA ASN A 64 -11.23 15.49 9.77
C ASN A 64 -10.50 16.56 10.60
N ASN A 65 -9.31 16.99 10.17
CA ASN A 65 -8.56 18.06 10.85
C ASN A 65 -9.31 19.41 10.82
N ILE A 66 -9.97 19.73 9.70
CA ILE A 66 -10.79 20.95 9.59
C ILE A 66 -12.00 20.86 10.53
N VAL A 67 -12.71 19.73 10.52
CA VAL A 67 -13.88 19.51 11.37
C VAL A 67 -13.51 19.59 12.84
N ASP A 68 -12.40 18.98 13.26
CA ASP A 68 -11.89 19.06 14.64
C ASP A 68 -11.60 20.52 15.05
N SER A 69 -10.91 21.26 14.18
CA SER A 69 -10.61 22.67 14.43
C SER A 69 -11.87 23.55 14.50
N VAL A 70 -12.91 23.25 13.73
CA VAL A 70 -14.18 23.98 13.77
C VAL A 70 -14.95 23.66 15.05
N ASN A 71 -15.04 22.38 15.41
CA ASN A 71 -15.72 21.94 16.64
C ASN A 71 -15.07 22.54 17.89
N LYS A 72 -13.74 22.60 17.92
CA LYS A 72 -13.01 23.23 19.03
C LYS A 72 -13.37 24.71 19.19
N LYS A 73 -13.41 25.47 18.10
CA LYS A 73 -13.77 26.90 18.10
C LYS A 73 -15.24 27.15 18.46
N ALA A 74 -16.13 26.21 18.16
CA ALA A 74 -17.55 26.33 18.51
C ALA A 74 -17.84 26.01 19.99
N ALA A 75 -16.89 25.40 20.69
CA ALA A 75 -17.00 25.05 22.11
C ALA A 75 -16.36 26.11 23.05
N GLU A 76 -15.76 27.17 22.50
CA GLU A 76 -15.24 28.36 23.19
C GLU A 76 -16.25 29.51 23.14
#